data_AF-A0A3B7LU87-F1
#
_entry.id   AF-A0A3B7LU87-F1
#
_cell.length_a   1.000
_cell.length_b   1.000
_cell.length_c   1.000
_cell.angle_alpha   90.00
_cell.angle_beta   90.00
_cell.angle_gamma   90.00
#
_symmetry.space_group_name_H-M   'P 1'
#
loop_
_entity.id
_entity.type
_entity.pdbx_description
1 polymer ?
#
loop_
_entity_poly.entity_id
_entity_poly.type
_entity_poly.pdbx_seq_one_letter_code
_entity_poly.pdbx_strand_id
1 'polypeptide(L)'
;MKILAFLLGFTGSLLIYLSHPNQQIFRQFLPRSYRYTGLIFILLALPVFLFVLPKLVAVCMWLMTLLVAWSFLPFIPLFKRYVPHESADSAKDST
;
A
#
# COMPACT_ATOMS: atom_id res chain seq x y z
N MET A 1 -17.46 -7.61 -10.07
CA MET A 1 -17.43 -6.14 -9.79
C MET A 1 -16.86 -5.77 -8.42
N LYS A 2 -17.20 -6.48 -7.32
CA LYS A 2 -16.65 -6.18 -5.97
C LYS A 2 -15.11 -6.21 -5.88
N ILE A 3 -14.48 -7.25 -6.43
CA ILE A 3 -13.01 -7.41 -6.43
C ILE A 3 -12.34 -6.24 -7.15
N LEU A 4 -12.96 -5.73 -8.21
CA LEU A 4 -12.43 -4.64 -9.03
C LEU A 4 -12.42 -3.32 -8.24
N ALA A 5 -13.48 -3.03 -7.47
CA ALA A 5 -13.54 -1.88 -6.56
C ALA A 5 -12.43 -1.94 -5.49
N PHE A 6 -12.21 -3.13 -4.94
CA PHE A 6 -11.18 -3.37 -3.93
C PHE A 6 -9.77 -3.21 -4.51
N LEU A 7 -9.52 -3.77 -5.70
CA LEU A 7 -8.25 -3.62 -6.41
C LEU A 7 -7.96 -2.16 -6.72
N LEU A 8 -8.98 -1.39 -7.13
CA LEU A 8 -8.86 0.03 -7.41
C LEU A 8 -8.44 0.83 -6.16
N GLY A 9 -9.14 0.61 -5.04
CA GLY A 9 -8.84 1.29 -3.78
C GLY A 9 -7.48 0.92 -3.22
N PHE A 10 -7.12 -0.36 -3.29
CA PHE A 10 -5.82 -0.86 -2.83
C PHE A 10 -4.66 -0.31 -3.68
N THR A 11 -4.81 -0.35 -5.01
CA THR A 11 -3.79 0.17 -5.94
C THR A 11 -3.63 1.68 -5.80
N GLY A 12 -4.72 2.43 -5.65
CA GLY A 12 -4.67 3.87 -5.39
C GLY A 12 -3.94 4.20 -4.07
N SER A 13 -4.20 3.42 -3.02
CA SER A 13 -3.53 3.56 -1.73
C SER A 13 -2.03 3.27 -1.80
N LEU A 14 -1.65 2.22 -2.56
CA LEU A 14 -0.26 1.89 -2.85
C LEU A 14 0.44 3.03 -3.61
N LEU A 15 -0.17 3.57 -4.67
CA LEU A 15 0.41 4.67 -5.44
C LEU A 15 0.69 5.90 -4.58
N ILE A 16 -0.23 6.28 -3.68
CA ILE A 16 -0.03 7.41 -2.79
C ILE A 16 1.17 7.17 -1.86
N TYR A 17 1.28 5.97 -1.32
CA TYR A 17 2.37 5.62 -0.40
C TYR A 17 3.72 5.55 -1.10
N LEU A 18 3.79 4.97 -2.30
CA LEU A 18 5.01 4.90 -3.11
C LEU A 18 5.44 6.28 -3.65
N SER A 19 4.58 7.29 -3.61
CA SER A 19 4.91 8.68 -3.96
C SER A 19 5.25 9.53 -2.72
N HIS A 20 5.21 8.96 -1.51
CA HIS A 20 5.54 9.68 -0.30
C HIS A 20 7.06 9.70 -0.05
N PRO A 21 7.66 10.84 0.31
CA PRO A 21 9.08 10.92 0.67
C PRO A 21 9.47 10.14 1.94
N ASN A 22 8.48 9.61 2.68
CA ASN A 22 8.71 8.83 3.90
C ASN A 22 8.63 7.32 3.62
N GLN A 23 8.66 6.94 2.34
CA GLN A 23 8.63 5.56 1.91
C GLN A 23 9.98 4.92 2.16
N GLN A 24 10.01 3.89 3.02
CA GLN A 24 11.22 3.09 3.29
C GLN A 24 11.34 1.84 2.39
N ILE A 25 10.42 1.64 1.43
CA ILE A 25 10.38 0.46 0.56
C ILE A 25 11.37 0.57 -0.61
N PHE A 26 11.34 1.67 -1.35
CA PHE A 26 12.16 1.93 -2.53
C PHE A 26 13.22 3.00 -2.25
N ARG A 27 14.39 2.88 -2.89
CA ARG A 27 15.49 3.87 -2.79
C ARG A 27 15.22 5.16 -3.58
N GLN A 28 14.34 5.11 -4.58
CA GLN A 28 13.90 6.26 -5.37
C GLN A 28 12.40 6.48 -5.18
N PHE A 29 12.03 7.73 -4.91
CA PHE A 29 10.64 8.14 -4.75
C PHE A 29 9.93 8.19 -6.10
N LEU A 30 8.69 7.70 -6.14
CA LEU A 30 7.87 7.84 -7.33
C LEU A 30 7.47 9.32 -7.50
N PRO A 31 7.55 9.90 -8.71
CA PRO A 31 7.31 11.32 -8.93
C PRO A 31 5.95 11.76 -8.37
N ARG A 32 5.90 12.97 -7.79
CA ARG A 32 4.72 13.54 -7.11
C ARG A 32 3.43 13.47 -7.95
N SER A 33 3.55 13.44 -9.27
CA SER A 33 2.44 13.27 -10.22
C SER A 33 1.61 12.02 -9.93
N TYR A 34 2.23 10.91 -9.53
CA TYR A 34 1.53 9.64 -9.22
C TYR A 34 0.70 9.70 -7.94
N ARG A 35 0.98 10.68 -7.07
CA ARG A 35 0.20 10.92 -5.87
C ARG A 35 -1.21 11.38 -6.20
N TYR A 36 -1.36 12.24 -7.22
CA TYR A 36 -2.67 12.65 -7.75
C TYR A 36 -3.38 11.49 -8.43
N THR A 37 -2.66 10.68 -9.20
CA THR A 37 -3.21 9.46 -9.82
C THR A 37 -3.76 8.49 -8.77
N GLY A 38 -3.03 8.26 -7.67
CA GLY A 38 -3.50 7.42 -6.57
C GLY A 38 -4.74 7.99 -5.88
N LEU A 39 -4.79 9.31 -5.69
CA LEU A 39 -5.98 10.02 -5.15
C LEU A 39 -7.21 9.85 -6.05
N ILE A 40 -7.04 10.01 -7.36
CA ILE A 40 -8.10 9.79 -8.35
C ILE A 40 -8.60 8.34 -8.27
N PHE A 41 -7.70 7.37 -8.17
CA PHE A 41 -8.09 5.96 -8.04
C PHE A 41 -8.87 5.66 -6.75
N ILE A 42 -8.48 6.25 -5.61
CA ILE A 42 -9.21 6.11 -4.34
C ILE A 42 -10.60 6.73 -4.44
N LEU A 43 -10.69 7.93 -5.03
CA LEU A 43 -11.96 8.62 -5.25
C LEU A 43 -12.88 7.86 -6.21
N LEU A 44 -12.33 7.26 -7.28
CA LEU A 44 -13.08 6.42 -8.22
C LEU A 44 -13.51 5.08 -7.61
N ALA A 45 -12.80 4.56 -6.61
CA ALA A 45 -13.20 3.31 -5.96
C ALA A 45 -14.54 3.45 -5.21
N LEU A 46 -14.81 4.61 -4.61
CA LEU A 46 -16.03 4.87 -3.86
C LEU A 46 -17.33 4.74 -4.68
N PRO A 47 -17.51 5.40 -5.85
CA PRO A 47 -18.71 5.23 -6.68
C PRO A 47 -18.85 3.80 -7.20
N VAL A 48 -17.74 3.09 -7.47
CA VAL A 48 -17.79 1.67 -7.86
C VAL A 48 -18.29 0.81 -6.68
N PHE A 49 -17.87 1.09 -5.45
CA PHE A 49 -18.42 0.44 -4.25
C PHE A 49 -19.91 0.75 -4.07
N LEU A 50 -20.32 2.01 -4.26
CA LEU A 50 -21.72 2.46 -4.15
C LEU A 50 -22.63 1.84 -5.23
N PHE A 51 -22.09 1.53 -6.41
CA PHE A 51 -22.83 0.86 -7.47
C PHE A 51 -23.12 -0.62 -7.14
N VAL A 52 -22.23 -1.27 -6.37
CA VAL A 52 -22.27 -2.72 -6.16
C VAL A 52 -22.80 -3.12 -4.79
N LEU A 53 -22.73 -2.22 -3.78
CA LEU A 53 -23.12 -2.49 -2.40
C LEU A 53 -24.10 -1.43 -1.86
N PRO A 54 -24.87 -1.77 -0.82
CA PRO A 54 -25.67 -0.79 -0.08
C PRO A 54 -24.80 0.38 0.41
N LYS A 55 -25.36 1.60 0.40
CA LYS A 55 -24.63 2.85 0.69
C LYS A 55 -23.75 2.77 1.93
N LEU A 56 -24.29 2.25 3.03
CA LEU A 56 -23.55 2.11 4.30
C LEU A 56 -22.38 1.13 4.19
N VAL A 57 -22.60 -0.03 3.55
CA VAL A 57 -21.58 -1.08 3.42
C VAL A 57 -20.46 -0.63 2.49
N ALA A 58 -20.79 0.09 1.42
CA ALA A 58 -19.83 0.66 0.47
C ALA A 58 -18.84 1.62 1.16
N VAL A 59 -19.36 2.57 1.95
CA VAL A 59 -18.53 3.54 2.69
C VAL A 59 -17.67 2.83 3.73
N CYS A 60 -18.25 1.89 4.50
CA CYS A 60 -17.49 1.10 5.47
C CYS A 60 -16.36 0.32 4.81
N MET A 61 -16.61 -0.39 3.71
CA MET A 61 -15.57 -1.15 3.01
C MET A 61 -14.47 -0.24 2.45
N TRP A 62 -14.84 0.90 1.87
CA TRP A 62 -13.88 1.87 1.36
C TRP A 62 -12.96 2.41 2.46
N LEU A 63 -13.52 2.80 3.60
CA LEU A 63 -12.74 3.26 4.76
C LEU A 63 -11.87 2.14 5.35
N MET A 64 -12.38 0.92 5.44
CA MET A 64 -11.60 -0.23 5.93
C MET A 64 -10.43 -0.54 5.01
N THR A 65 -10.60 -0.49 3.69
CA THR A 65 -9.49 -0.67 2.74
C THR A 65 -8.42 0.40 2.92
N LEU A 66 -8.81 1.66 3.11
CA LEU A 66 -7.86 2.76 3.37
C LEU A 66 -7.13 2.55 4.70
N LEU A 67 -7.85 2.19 5.76
CA LEU A 67 -7.29 1.96 7.08
C LEU A 67 -6.28 0.81 7.06
N VAL A 68 -6.64 -0.31 6.44
CA VAL A 68 -5.75 -1.46 6.26
C VAL A 68 -4.54 -1.05 5.42
N ALA A 69 -4.74 -0.41 4.27
CA ALA A 69 -3.62 0.00 3.42
C ALA A 69 -2.65 0.93 4.19
N TRP A 70 -3.14 1.97 4.84
CA TRP A 70 -2.29 2.89 5.62
C TRP A 70 -1.70 2.28 6.89
N SER A 71 -2.36 1.30 7.51
CA SER A 71 -1.81 0.63 8.68
C SER A 71 -0.77 -0.40 8.32
N PHE A 72 -0.86 -1.09 7.17
CA PHE A 72 0.07 -2.17 6.81
C PHE A 72 1.25 -1.70 5.95
N LEU A 73 1.04 -0.74 5.05
CA LEU A 73 2.09 -0.17 4.19
C LEU A 73 3.36 0.29 4.94
N PRO A 74 3.29 0.99 6.09
CA PRO A 74 4.48 1.42 6.82
C PRO A 74 5.28 0.26 7.43
N PHE A 75 4.69 -0.92 7.60
CA PHE A 75 5.37 -2.09 8.16
C PHE A 75 5.98 -3.01 7.10
N ILE A 76 5.68 -2.82 5.81
CA ILE A 76 6.31 -3.58 4.71
C ILE A 76 7.86 -3.56 4.75
N PRO A 77 8.54 -2.42 5.02
CA PRO A 77 10.00 -2.37 5.12
C PRO A 77 10.59 -3.24 6.24
N LEU A 78 9.84 -3.50 7.32
CA LEU A 78 10.33 -4.33 8.44
C LEU A 78 10.53 -5.78 8.01
N PHE A 79 9.69 -6.30 7.11
CA PHE A 79 9.87 -7.62 6.52
C PHE A 79 11.07 -7.69 5.58
N LYS A 80 11.42 -6.59 4.90
CA LYS A 80 12.59 -6.52 4.00
C LYS A 80 13.92 -6.62 4.74
N ARG A 81 13.97 -6.18 6.01
CA ARG A 81 15.18 -6.28 6.85
C ARG A 81 15.41 -7.69 7.41
N TYR A 82 14.40 -8.55 7.36
CA TYR A 82 14.46 -9.94 7.83
C TYR A 82 14.90 -10.92 6.73
N VAL A 83 15.78 -10.50 5.82
CA VAL A 83 16.45 -11.40 4.87
C VAL A 83 17.78 -11.82 5.52
N PRO A 84 17.91 -13.09 5.97
CA PRO A 84 19.06 -13.57 6.74
C PRO A 84 20.28 -13.74 5.81
N HIS A 85 21.03 -12.67 5.62
CA HIS A 85 22.40 -12.74 5.09
C HIS A 85 23.45 -12.42 6.16
N GLU A 86 23.06 -12.32 7.43
CA GLU A 86 23.95 -11.96 8.54
C GLU A 86 24.22 -13.13 9.50
N SER A 87 24.45 -14.32 8.97
CA SER A 87 24.94 -15.47 9.76
C SER A 87 26.08 -16.25 9.09
N ALA A 88 26.57 -15.80 7.92
CA ALA A 88 27.68 -16.45 7.21
C ALA A 88 29.05 -15.80 7.48
N ASP A 89 29.12 -14.53 7.86
CA ASP A 89 30.41 -13.85 8.09
C ASP A 89 30.99 -14.07 9.50
N SER A 90 30.16 -14.42 10.49
CA SER A 90 30.66 -14.67 11.85
C SER A 90 31.39 -16.02 12.03
N ALA A 91 31.44 -16.86 10.99
CA ALA A 91 32.11 -18.16 11.03
C ALA A 91 33.54 -18.15 10.45
N LYS A 92 34.00 -17.02 9.88
CA LYS A 92 35.33 -16.93 9.25
C LYS A 92 36.41 -16.29 10.11
N ASP A 93 36.06 -15.68 11.24
CA ASP A 93 37.00 -14.95 12.11
C ASP A 93 37.49 -15.75 13.32
N SER A 94 37.25 -17.08 13.33
CA SER A 94 37.65 -17.98 14.40
C SER A 94 38.55 -19.14 13.93
N THR A 95 39.40 -18.89 12.92
CA THR A 95 40.47 -19.82 12.49
C THR A 95 41.83 -19.15 12.52
#